data_AF-A0A1G8Y5E7-F1
#
_entry.id   AF-A0A1G8Y5E7-F1
#
_cell.length_a   1.000
_cell.length_b   1.000
_cell.length_c   1.000
_cell.angle_alpha   90.00
_cell.angle_beta   90.00
_cell.angle_gamma   90.00
#
_symmetry.space_group_name_H-M   'P 1'
#
loop_
_entity.id
_entity.type
_entity.pdbx_description
1 polymer ?
#
loop_
_entity_poly.entity_id
_entity_poly.type
_entity_poly.pdbx_seq_one_letter_code
_entity_poly.pdbx_strand_id
1 'polypeptide(L)'
;MDLQKAKSLDQTLQMFRGNLSHTLEGIQKEQLKVYGNLEKYYPIENDIKYLLGDDMLREVQGGIISLSNRGFGALADVNSLGYKAKIEKGKRDNIIKYVVFVLSILTFLILLYKTFVLTK
;
A
#
# COMPACT_ATOMS: atom_id res chain seq x y z
N MET A 1 14.68 -4.30 -5.73
CA MET A 1 13.93 -3.10 -6.15
C MET A 1 13.68 -2.26 -4.91
N ASP A 2 13.98 -0.96 -4.95
CA ASP A 2 13.84 -0.08 -3.78
C ASP A 2 12.35 0.11 -3.41
N LEU A 3 12.02 0.11 -2.12
CA LEU A 3 10.63 0.15 -1.62
C LEU A 3 9.92 1.44 -2.06
N GLN A 4 10.65 2.55 -2.15
CA GLN A 4 10.11 3.82 -2.64
C GLN A 4 9.71 3.75 -4.13
N LYS A 5 10.55 3.12 -4.95
CA LYS A 5 10.26 2.93 -6.39
C LYS A 5 9.03 2.05 -6.60
N ALA A 6 8.88 0.99 -5.81
CA ALA A 6 7.70 0.12 -5.85
C ALA A 6 6.41 0.89 -5.51
N LYS A 7 6.45 1.76 -4.51
CA LYS A 7 5.30 2.62 -4.13
C LYS A 7 4.94 3.61 -5.24
N SER A 8 5.93 4.22 -5.89
CA SER A 8 5.71 5.17 -6.99
C SER A 8 5.05 4.51 -8.20
N LEU A 9 5.51 3.31 -8.57
CA LEU A 9 4.92 2.51 -9.64
C LEU A 9 3.47 2.11 -9.33
N ASP A 10 3.19 1.67 -8.11
CA ASP A 10 1.84 1.29 -7.69
C ASP A 10 0.88 2.50 -7.71
N GLN A 11 1.34 3.65 -7.20
CA GLN A 11 0.57 4.90 -7.29
C GLN A 11 0.31 5.32 -8.73
N THR A 12 1.29 5.16 -9.61
CA THR A 12 1.15 5.48 -11.03
C THR A 12 0.15 4.55 -11.71
N LEU A 13 0.19 3.26 -11.42
CA LEU A 13 -0.76 2.29 -11.96
C LEU A 13 -2.19 2.53 -11.46
N GLN A 14 -2.36 2.95 -10.20
CA GLN A 14 -3.66 3.27 -9.62
C GLN A 14 -4.37 4.45 -10.30
N MET A 15 -3.65 5.37 -10.97
CA MET A 15 -4.28 6.48 -11.70
C MET A 15 -5.19 6.00 -12.83
N PHE A 16 -4.85 4.88 -13.46
CA PHE A 16 -5.62 4.31 -14.56
C PHE A 16 -6.78 3.42 -14.08
N ARG A 17 -6.98 3.30 -12.76
CA ARG A 17 -8.01 2.45 -12.16
C ARG A 17 -9.41 2.84 -12.68
N GLY A 18 -10.26 1.84 -12.88
CA GLY A 18 -11.59 2.05 -13.46
C GLY A 18 -11.56 2.13 -14.99
N ASN A 19 -10.46 1.68 -15.62
CA ASN A 19 -10.25 1.73 -17.06
C ASN A 19 -10.19 3.18 -17.60
N LEU A 20 -9.72 4.10 -16.75
CA LEU A 20 -9.51 5.48 -17.13
C LEU A 20 -8.30 5.56 -18.07
N SER A 21 -8.41 6.42 -19.07
CA SER A 21 -7.38 6.64 -20.08
C SER A 21 -6.94 8.08 -20.00
N HIS A 22 -5.64 8.31 -19.97
CA HIS A 22 -5.06 9.64 -19.77
C HIS A 22 -3.98 9.92 -20.79
N THR A 23 -3.84 11.18 -21.20
CA THR A 23 -2.64 11.64 -21.91
C THR A 23 -1.53 11.93 -20.90
N LEU A 24 -0.27 11.87 -21.34
CA LEU A 24 0.88 12.16 -20.49
C LEU A 24 0.77 13.55 -19.84
N GLU A 25 0.33 14.56 -20.60
CA GLU A 25 0.08 15.91 -20.10
C GLU A 25 -1.06 15.97 -19.06
N GLY A 26 -2.10 15.16 -19.24
CA GLY A 26 -3.21 15.06 -18.28
C GLY A 26 -2.75 14.53 -16.93
N ILE A 27 -1.90 13.50 -16.95
CA ILE A 27 -1.31 12.90 -15.74
C ILE A 27 -0.44 13.91 -15.00
N GLN A 28 0.40 14.67 -15.73
CA GLN A 28 1.22 15.73 -15.15
C GLN A 28 0.38 16.80 -14.45
N LYS A 29 -0.72 17.24 -15.07
CA LYS A 29 -1.62 18.27 -14.53
C LYS A 29 -2.39 17.79 -13.29
N GLU A 30 -2.91 16.56 -13.30
CA GLU A 30 -3.62 16.00 -12.13
C GLU A 30 -2.68 15.82 -10.94
N GLN A 31 -1.48 15.31 -11.18
CA GLN A 31 -0.47 15.13 -10.14
C GLN A 31 -0.01 16.47 -9.52
N LEU A 32 0.15 17.52 -10.33
CA LEU A 32 0.45 18.86 -9.83
C LEU A 32 -0.64 19.37 -8.88
N LYS A 33 -1.92 19.10 -9.21
CA LYS A 33 -3.06 19.49 -8.36
C LYS A 33 -3.09 18.73 -7.03
N VAL A 34 -2.74 17.44 -7.04
CA VAL A 34 -2.82 16.59 -5.85
C VAL A 34 -1.65 16.82 -4.89
N TYR A 35 -0.43 17.01 -5.41
CA TYR A 35 0.78 17.07 -4.59
C TYR A 35 1.37 18.46 -4.39
N GLY A 36 0.91 19.46 -5.15
CA GLY A 36 1.20 20.88 -4.96
C GLY A 36 2.66 21.29 -5.13
N ASN A 37 3.58 20.38 -5.47
CA ASN A 37 5.00 20.67 -5.63
C ASN A 37 5.71 19.69 -6.58
N LEU A 38 6.50 20.22 -7.51
CA LEU A 38 7.26 19.47 -8.54
C LEU A 38 8.45 18.69 -7.96
N GLU A 39 8.94 19.02 -6.77
CA GLU A 39 10.06 18.30 -6.15
C GLU A 39 9.63 17.04 -5.36
N LYS A 40 8.35 16.96 -4.97
CA LYS A 40 7.74 15.72 -4.44
C LYS A 40 7.26 14.79 -5.56
N TYR A 41 7.42 15.22 -6.80
CA TYR A 41 7.11 14.49 -8.02
C TYR A 41 8.22 13.45 -8.24
N TYR A 42 7.91 12.17 -7.99
CA TYR A 42 8.72 11.11 -8.58
C TYR A 42 8.65 11.26 -10.11
N PRO A 43 9.69 10.89 -10.89
CA PRO A 43 9.63 11.02 -12.35
C PRO A 43 8.61 10.03 -12.93
N ILE A 44 7.33 10.43 -12.91
CA ILE A 44 6.18 9.63 -13.34
C ILE A 44 6.31 9.22 -14.81
N GLU A 45 6.97 10.02 -15.63
CA GLU A 45 7.29 9.62 -17.00
C GLU A 45 8.15 8.37 -17.07
N ASN A 46 9.12 8.23 -16.17
CA ASN A 46 9.98 7.04 -16.11
C ASN A 46 9.19 5.84 -15.60
N ASP A 47 8.27 6.06 -14.65
CA ASP A 47 7.38 5.01 -14.14
C ASP A 47 6.38 4.56 -15.20
N ILE A 48 5.79 5.48 -15.97
CA ILE A 48 4.93 5.19 -17.12
C ILE A 48 5.71 4.42 -18.18
N LYS A 49 6.91 4.87 -18.56
CA LYS A 49 7.76 4.16 -19.54
C LYS A 49 8.12 2.76 -19.06
N TYR A 50 8.40 2.62 -17.76
CA TYR A 50 8.65 1.32 -17.15
C TYR A 50 7.41 0.41 -17.21
N LEU A 51 6.23 0.93 -16.85
CA LEU A 51 4.97 0.19 -16.87
C LEU A 51 4.49 -0.15 -18.30
N LEU A 52 4.79 0.71 -19.28
CA LEU A 52 4.61 0.39 -20.71
C LEU A 52 5.56 -0.74 -21.14
N GLY A 53 6.83 -0.69 -20.71
CA GLY A 53 7.81 -1.74 -20.99
C GLY A 53 7.49 -3.09 -20.32
N ASP A 54 6.84 -3.08 -19.16
CA ASP A 54 6.36 -4.29 -18.46
C ASP A 54 4.94 -4.72 -18.89
N ASP A 55 4.40 -4.12 -19.95
CA ASP A 55 3.07 -4.43 -20.49
C ASP A 55 1.93 -4.30 -19.45
N MET A 56 2.09 -3.44 -18.46
CA MET A 56 1.06 -3.09 -17.47
C MET A 56 0.17 -1.94 -17.97
N LEU A 57 0.77 -1.05 -18.76
CA LEU A 57 0.08 0.01 -19.49
C LEU A 57 0.24 -0.24 -21.00
N ARG A 58 -0.67 0.33 -21.79
CA ARG A 58 -0.57 0.34 -23.25
C ARG A 58 -0.85 1.72 -23.78
N GLU A 59 -0.14 2.07 -24.83
CA GLU A 59 -0.43 3.26 -25.61
C GLU A 59 -1.52 2.94 -26.64
N VAL A 60 -2.55 3.77 -26.66
CA VAL A 60 -3.66 3.78 -27.60
C VAL A 60 -3.42 4.94 -28.57
N GLN A 61 -4.03 4.88 -29.74
CA GLN A 61 -3.89 5.90 -30.79
C GLN A 61 -4.05 7.33 -30.22
N GLY A 62 -3.11 8.20 -30.59
CA GLY A 62 -3.12 9.61 -30.17
C GLY A 62 -2.40 9.90 -28.84
N GLY A 63 -1.50 9.04 -28.38
CA GLY A 63 -0.72 9.28 -27.15
C GLY A 63 -1.52 9.10 -25.87
N ILE A 64 -2.65 8.40 -25.96
CA ILE A 64 -3.53 8.08 -24.83
C ILE A 64 -3.01 6.80 -24.18
N ILE A 65 -2.75 6.83 -22.89
CA ILE A 65 -2.28 5.68 -22.14
C ILE A 65 -3.46 5.08 -21.38
N SER A 66 -3.59 3.75 -21.45
CA SER A 66 -4.63 3.00 -20.74
C SER A 66 -4.04 1.75 -20.08
N LEU A 67 -4.79 1.13 -19.17
CA LEU A 67 -4.44 -0.17 -18.63
C LEU A 67 -4.44 -1.24 -19.73
N SER A 68 -3.42 -2.10 -19.68
CA SER A 68 -3.46 -3.38 -20.39
C SER A 68 -4.28 -4.41 -19.59
N ASN A 69 -4.60 -5.54 -20.21
CA ASN A 69 -5.23 -6.66 -19.51
C ASN A 69 -4.37 -7.18 -18.34
N ARG A 70 -3.04 -7.16 -18.52
CA ARG A 70 -2.08 -7.58 -17.50
C ARG A 70 -2.03 -6.57 -16.35
N GLY A 71 -2.01 -5.27 -16.63
CA GLY A 71 -2.09 -4.23 -15.59
C GLY A 71 -3.40 -4.27 -14.83
N PHE A 72 -4.52 -4.55 -15.51
CA PHE A 72 -5.81 -4.73 -14.86
C PHE A 72 -5.81 -5.94 -13.90
N GLY A 73 -5.23 -7.07 -14.33
CA GLY A 73 -5.02 -8.24 -13.48
C GLY A 73 -4.11 -7.94 -12.27
N ALA A 74 -3.01 -7.21 -12.49
CA ALA A 74 -2.10 -6.80 -11.42
C ALA A 74 -2.81 -5.91 -10.37
N LEU A 75 -3.67 -4.98 -10.78
CA LEU A 75 -4.46 -4.16 -9.85
C LEU A 75 -5.50 -4.98 -9.06
N ALA A 76 -6.09 -6.01 -9.67
CA ALA A 76 -6.97 -6.94 -8.97
C ALA A 76 -6.18 -7.75 -7.91
N ASP A 77 -4.97 -8.19 -8.25
CA ASP A 77 -4.08 -8.91 -7.35
C ASP A 77 -3.54 -8.02 -6.21
N VAL A 78 -3.25 -6.74 -6.48
CA VAL A 78 -2.83 -5.74 -5.47
C VAL A 78 -3.91 -5.57 -4.39
N ASN A 79 -5.19 -5.54 -4.77
CA ASN A 79 -6.28 -5.52 -3.78
C ASN A 79 -6.30 -6.79 -2.92
N SER A 80 -5.99 -7.95 -3.50
CA SER A 80 -5.91 -9.22 -2.75
C SER A 80 -4.74 -9.24 -1.76
N LEU A 81 -3.59 -8.65 -2.14
CA LEU A 81 -2.39 -8.54 -1.31
C LEU A 81 -2.58 -7.51 -0.19
N GLY A 82 -3.20 -6.36 -0.48
CA GLY A 82 -3.57 -5.36 0.52
C GLY A 82 -4.59 -5.89 1.52
N TYR A 83 -5.57 -6.69 1.07
CA TYR A 83 -6.52 -7.37 1.95
C TYR A 83 -5.83 -8.43 2.83
N LYS A 84 -4.95 -9.25 2.24
CA LYS A 84 -4.14 -10.23 3.00
C LYS A 84 -3.27 -9.55 4.04
N ALA A 85 -2.54 -8.50 3.68
CA ALA A 85 -1.70 -7.74 4.61
C ALA A 85 -2.52 -7.10 5.74
N LYS A 86 -3.72 -6.58 5.44
CA LYS A 86 -4.63 -6.03 6.46
C LYS A 86 -5.17 -7.10 7.39
N ILE A 87 -5.52 -8.28 6.86
CA ILE A 87 -5.97 -9.44 7.65
C ILE A 87 -4.84 -9.97 8.54
N GLU A 88 -3.62 -10.10 8.00
CA GLU A 88 -2.46 -10.54 8.76
C GLU A 88 -2.08 -9.54 9.85
N LYS A 89 -2.13 -8.24 9.56
CA LYS A 89 -1.95 -7.20 10.58
C LYS A 89 -3.01 -7.28 11.68
N GLY A 90 -4.28 -7.44 11.33
CA GLY A 90 -5.37 -7.62 12.30
C GLY A 90 -5.20 -8.87 13.18
N LYS A 91 -4.69 -9.98 12.62
CA LYS A 91 -4.35 -11.18 13.39
C LYS A 91 -3.20 -10.92 14.37
N ARG A 92 -2.14 -10.23 13.93
CA ARG A 92 -1.00 -9.87 14.81
C ARG A 92 -1.44 -8.96 15.95
N ASP A 93 -2.24 -7.94 15.65
CA ASP A 93 -2.74 -7.01 16.66
C ASP A 93 -3.63 -7.71 17.70
N ASN A 94 -4.46 -8.67 17.27
CA ASN A 94 -5.25 -9.48 18.20
C ASN A 94 -4.39 -10.40 19.07
N ILE A 95 -3.38 -11.07 18.51
CA ILE A 95 -2.44 -11.90 19.28
C ILE A 95 -1.73 -11.06 20.35
N ILE A 96 -1.23 -9.87 19.98
CA ILE A 96 -0.56 -8.96 20.92
C ILE A 96 -1.50 -8.56 22.06
N LYS A 97 -2.77 -8.23 21.76
CA LYS A 97 -3.77 -7.92 22.80
C LYS A 97 -3.96 -9.06 23.79
N TYR A 98 -4.09 -10.30 23.32
CA TYR A 98 -4.23 -11.46 24.20
C TYR A 98 -2.99 -11.71 25.06
N VAL A 99 -1.79 -11.59 24.48
CA VAL A 99 -0.52 -11.75 25.22
C VAL A 99 -0.39 -10.69 26.32
N VAL A 100 -0.65 -9.43 26.01
CA VAL A 100 -0.60 -8.33 26.99
C VAL A 100 -1.62 -8.58 28.11
N PHE A 101 -2.85 -8.97 27.77
CA PHE A 101 -3.90 -9.25 28.75
C PHE A 101 -3.51 -10.39 29.72
N VAL A 102 -2.96 -11.49 29.20
CA VAL A 102 -2.50 -12.62 30.03
C VAL A 102 -1.35 -12.19 30.93
N LEU A 103 -0.38 -11.43 30.41
CA LEU A 103 0.74 -10.92 31.20
C LEU A 103 0.28 -10.00 32.34
N SER A 104 -0.72 -9.14 32.08
CA SER A 104 -1.33 -8.28 33.10
C SER A 104 -2.01 -9.07 34.22
N ILE A 105 -2.76 -10.13 33.88
CA ILE A 105 -3.37 -11.01 34.89
C ILE A 105 -2.30 -11.72 35.72
N LEU A 106 -1.26 -12.24 35.06
CA LEU A 106 -0.19 -12.97 35.74
C LEU A 106 0.57 -12.06 36.73
N THR A 107 0.89 -10.84 36.31
CA THR A 107 1.54 -9.85 37.18
C THR A 107 0.65 -9.45 38.34
N PHE A 108 -0.66 -9.31 38.12
CA PHE A 108 -1.62 -9.02 39.20
C PHE A 108 -1.68 -10.16 40.23
N LEU A 109 -1.71 -11.42 39.78
CA LEU A 109 -1.69 -12.59 40.68
C LEU A 109 -0.39 -12.68 41.48
N ILE A 110 0.76 -12.42 40.85
CA ILE A 110 2.07 -12.38 41.53
C ILE A 110 2.09 -11.29 42.61
N LEU A 111 1.55 -10.10 42.31
CA LEU A 111 1.45 -9.00 43.27
C LEU A 111 0.55 -9.38 44.46
N LEU A 112 -0.61 -9.99 44.21
CA LEU A 112 -1.49 -10.47 45.27
C LEU A 112 -0.82 -11.52 46.15
N TYR A 113 -0.17 -12.52 45.54
CA TYR A 113 0.58 -13.54 46.28
C TYR A 113 1.66 -12.91 47.17
N LYS A 114 2.48 -12.02 46.60
CA LYS A 114 3.54 -11.33 47.35
C LYS A 114 2.97 -10.49 48.51
N THR A 115 1.84 -9.83 48.29
CA THR A 115 1.23 -8.94 49.29
C THR A 115 0.55 -9.73 50.42
N PHE A 116 -0.12 -10.84 50.13
CA PHE A 116 -0.91 -11.57 51.12
C PHE A 116 -0.19 -12.76 51.77
N VAL A 117 0.76 -13.40 51.07
CA VAL A 117 1.47 -14.59 51.57
C VAL A 117 2.82 -14.24 52.18
N LEU A 118 3.52 -13.25 51.64
CA LEU A 118 4.88 -12.89 52.08
C LEU A 118 4.90 -11.84 53.20
N THR A 119 3.75 -11.21 53.49
CA THR A 119 3.60 -10.22 54.57
C THR A 119 2.94 -10.80 55.83
N LYS A 120 2.71 -12.12 55.87
CA LYS A 120 2.32 -12.89 57.07
C LYS A 120 3.55 -13.63 57.60
#